data_AF-A0A831WTM5-F1
#
_entry.id   AF-A0A831WTM5-F1
#
_cell.length_a   1.000
_cell.length_b   1.000
_cell.length_c   1.000
_cell.angle_alpha   90.00
_cell.angle_beta   90.00
_cell.angle_gamma   90.00
#
_symmetry.space_group_name_H-M   'P 1'
#
loop_
_entity.id
_entity.type
_entity.pdbx_description
1 polymer ?
#
loop_
_entity_poly.entity_id
_entity_poly.type
_entity_poly.pdbx_seq_one_letter_code
_entity_poly.pdbx_strand_id
1 'polypeptide(L)'
;MAEDLQKQLEDRGVTPPAVISGLPDRDDPMAQLPTEDELGVEDDKPVESTEHREQGNLMMHLLERALSHREDICIAGDLGVFYRLQHPPVVPDVMVVLGVKKRQRKAYLVWDEGKGPSWVLELLSASNVAKDRETNYDIYEQHLRVPEYVWFNPDDPNELRGFRLVGDHYQEIAPDEQGRLWSQVLEHALGVHDGWLRLYDRDGNLVPTGDELAAQAQERAAQAQERATRERAIREAAEAELARLREELERLKAGRSPDLQT
;
A
#
# COMPACT_ATOMS: atom_id res chain seq x y z
N MET A 1 28.56 18.47 -0.77
CA MET A 1 27.11 18.13 -0.84
C MET A 1 26.37 18.57 0.42
N ALA A 2 26.83 18.20 1.63
CA ALA A 2 26.18 18.60 2.89
C ALA A 2 26.19 20.12 3.17
N GLU A 3 27.32 20.81 2.94
CA GLU A 3 27.44 22.27 3.16
C GLU A 3 26.53 23.09 2.22
N ASP A 4 26.32 22.59 1.01
CA ASP A 4 25.52 23.26 -0.03
C ASP A 4 24.01 23.14 0.27
N LEU A 5 23.60 22.00 0.85
CA LEU A 5 22.22 21.79 1.30
C LEU A 5 21.88 22.64 2.53
N GLN A 6 22.81 22.76 3.47
CA GLN A 6 22.62 23.55 4.69
C GLN A 6 22.42 25.04 4.38
N LYS A 7 23.26 25.58 3.48
CA LYS A 7 23.12 26.97 3.00
C LYS A 7 21.81 27.21 2.25
N GLN A 8 21.36 26.24 1.44
CA GLN A 8 20.07 26.32 0.74
C GLN A 8 18.86 26.28 1.69
N LEU A 9 18.96 25.59 2.83
CA LEU A 9 17.92 25.56 3.86
C LEU A 9 17.87 26.87 4.64
N GLU A 10 19.04 27.43 4.97
CA GLU A 10 19.17 28.73 5.65
C GLU A 10 18.63 29.88 4.78
N ASP A 11 18.94 29.89 3.48
CA ASP A 11 18.42 30.87 2.51
C ASP A 11 16.88 30.79 2.35
N ARG A 12 16.27 29.65 2.69
CA ARG A 12 14.82 29.45 2.73
C ARG A 12 14.19 29.79 4.09
N GLY A 13 14.98 30.30 5.05
CA GLY A 13 14.53 30.60 6.40
C GLY A 13 14.20 29.34 7.21
N VAL A 14 14.68 28.17 6.78
CA VAL A 14 14.50 26.90 7.50
C VAL A 14 15.70 26.72 8.41
N THR A 15 15.51 27.00 9.70
CA THR A 15 16.53 26.71 10.70
C THR A 15 16.68 25.19 10.83
N PRO A 16 17.88 24.61 10.64
CA PRO A 16 18.10 23.19 10.88
C PRO A 16 17.77 22.84 12.34
N PRO A 17 17.36 21.60 12.62
CA PRO A 17 17.17 21.15 14.00
C PRO A 17 18.45 21.34 14.81
N ALA A 18 18.28 21.71 16.08
CA ALA A 18 19.40 21.92 16.97
C ALA A 18 20.26 20.65 17.06
N VAL A 19 21.59 20.82 17.00
CA VAL A 19 22.53 19.73 17.26
C VAL A 19 22.34 19.29 18.70
N ILE A 20 22.03 18.01 18.92
CA ILE A 20 21.85 17.46 20.27
C ILE A 20 23.22 17.33 20.92
N SER A 21 23.48 18.16 21.93
CA SER A 21 24.72 18.12 22.72
C SER A 21 24.75 16.93 23.66
N GLY A 22 25.90 16.28 23.81
CA GLY A 22 26.09 15.17 24.75
C GLY A 22 25.77 13.79 24.18
N LEU A 23 25.56 13.68 22.88
CA LEU A 23 25.56 12.37 22.22
C LEU A 23 26.98 11.76 22.25
N PRO A 24 27.08 10.43 22.45
CA PRO A 24 28.35 9.72 22.35
C PRO A 24 28.96 9.91 20.95
N ASP A 25 30.29 9.96 20.89
CA ASP A 25 30.99 10.07 19.62
C ASP A 25 30.74 8.79 18.80
N ARG A 26 30.19 8.97 17.60
CA ARG A 26 29.81 7.86 16.72
C ARG A 26 31.01 7.05 16.25
N ASP A 27 32.19 7.68 16.22
CA ASP A 27 33.43 7.07 15.78
C ASP A 27 34.27 6.53 16.94
N ASP A 28 33.79 6.59 18.18
CA ASP A 28 34.48 6.00 19.34
C ASP A 28 34.30 4.47 19.35
N PRO A 29 35.34 3.67 19.06
CA PRO A 29 35.24 2.22 19.04
C PRO A 29 35.03 1.61 20.43
N MET A 30 35.17 2.40 21.50
CA MET A 30 34.91 1.99 22.89
C MET A 30 33.48 2.30 23.37
N ALA A 31 32.72 3.09 22.61
CA ALA A 31 31.32 3.35 22.91
C ALA A 31 30.49 2.11 22.53
N GLN A 32 30.29 1.21 23.49
CA GLN A 32 29.30 0.13 23.38
C GLN A 32 27.91 0.74 23.53
N LEU A 33 27.39 1.31 22.44
CA LEU A 33 26.02 1.79 22.39
C LEU A 33 25.09 0.62 22.08
N PRO A 34 23.92 0.58 22.74
CA PRO A 34 22.96 -0.46 22.47
C PRO A 34 22.39 -0.33 21.04
N THR A 35 22.11 -1.46 20.41
CA THR A 35 21.52 -1.51 19.06
C THR A 35 20.03 -1.19 19.06
N GLU A 36 19.45 -0.98 17.88
CA GLU A 36 17.99 -0.83 17.73
C GLU A 36 17.24 -2.05 18.26
N ASP A 37 17.77 -3.26 18.06
CA ASP A 37 17.19 -4.49 18.61
C ASP A 37 17.26 -4.56 20.15
N GLU A 38 18.30 -3.96 20.76
CA GLU A 38 18.48 -3.91 22.21
C GLU A 38 17.61 -2.83 22.88
N LEU A 39 17.35 -1.71 22.19
CA LEU A 39 16.53 -0.60 22.68
C LEU A 39 15.08 -0.62 22.22
N GLY A 40 14.75 -1.38 21.19
CA GLY A 40 13.43 -1.46 20.57
C GLY A 40 12.39 -2.18 21.42
N VAL A 41 12.52 -2.12 22.75
CA VAL A 41 11.62 -2.76 23.72
C VAL A 41 11.21 -1.75 24.79
N GLU A 42 9.91 -1.49 24.92
CA GLU A 42 9.29 -0.67 25.97
C GLU A 42 8.35 -1.55 26.81
N ASP A 43 8.48 -1.56 28.14
CA ASP A 43 7.68 -2.39 29.07
C ASP A 43 7.62 -3.90 28.69
N ASP A 44 8.76 -4.50 28.35
CA ASP A 44 8.89 -5.89 27.85
C ASP A 44 8.10 -6.17 26.55
N LYS A 45 7.75 -5.13 25.80
CA LYS A 45 7.11 -5.24 24.48
C LYS A 45 7.97 -4.55 23.41
N PRO A 46 8.06 -5.11 22.20
CA PRO A 46 8.68 -4.39 21.09
C PRO A 46 8.01 -3.03 20.90
N VAL A 47 8.83 -2.01 20.71
CA VAL A 47 8.39 -0.76 20.09
C VAL A 47 8.04 -1.08 18.65
N GLU A 48 6.95 -0.50 18.15
CA GLU A 48 6.51 -0.70 16.79
C GLU A 48 7.60 -0.27 15.79
N SER A 49 8.00 -1.16 14.89
CA SER A 49 9.00 -0.86 13.86
C SER A 49 8.40 -0.04 12.72
N THR A 50 9.24 0.70 12.00
CA THR A 50 8.81 1.45 10.81
C THR A 50 8.19 0.52 9.77
N GLU A 51 8.76 -0.67 9.57
CA GLU A 51 8.27 -1.68 8.62
C GLU A 51 6.88 -2.22 9.02
N HIS A 52 6.66 -2.47 10.30
CA HIS A 52 5.35 -2.87 10.83
C HIS A 52 4.27 -1.81 10.53
N ARG A 53 4.58 -0.54 10.84
CA ARG A 53 3.69 0.60 10.55
C ARG A 53 3.41 0.74 9.06
N GLU A 54 4.45 0.62 8.22
CA GLU A 54 4.32 0.70 6.76
C GLU A 54 3.47 -0.44 6.20
N GLN A 55 3.63 -1.65 6.73
CA GLN A 55 2.86 -2.82 6.32
C GLN A 55 1.37 -2.69 6.68
N GLY A 56 1.06 -2.17 7.87
CA GLY A 56 -0.31 -1.87 8.30
C GLY A 56 -0.96 -0.81 7.40
N ASN A 57 -0.25 0.30 7.17
CA ASN A 57 -0.70 1.37 6.27
C ASN A 57 -0.92 0.89 4.83
N LEU A 58 -0.01 0.06 4.31
CA LEU A 58 -0.14 -0.54 2.99
C LEU A 58 -1.42 -1.36 2.90
N MET A 59 -1.67 -2.24 3.86
CA MET A 59 -2.87 -3.08 3.87
C MET A 59 -4.15 -2.24 3.97
N MET A 60 -4.17 -1.22 4.83
CA MET A 60 -5.28 -0.27 4.94
C MET A 60 -5.62 0.37 3.59
N HIS A 61 -4.64 0.93 2.89
CA HIS A 61 -4.86 1.55 1.58
C HIS A 61 -5.32 0.54 0.51
N LEU A 62 -4.78 -0.68 0.53
CA LEU A 62 -5.18 -1.73 -0.41
C LEU A 62 -6.64 -2.16 -0.18
N LEU A 63 -7.05 -2.33 1.07
CA LEU A 63 -8.43 -2.67 1.45
C LEU A 63 -9.41 -1.56 1.09
N GLU A 64 -9.07 -0.30 1.39
CA GLU A 64 -9.90 0.85 1.03
C GLU A 64 -10.14 0.92 -0.48
N ARG A 65 -9.12 0.60 -1.27
CA ARG A 65 -9.24 0.57 -2.74
C ARG A 65 -10.03 -0.63 -3.24
N ALA A 66 -9.68 -1.83 -2.78
CA ALA A 66 -10.32 -3.09 -3.17
C ALA A 66 -11.82 -3.12 -2.83
N LEU A 67 -12.18 -2.55 -1.68
CA LEU A 67 -13.54 -2.51 -1.15
C LEU A 67 -14.21 -1.14 -1.33
N SER A 68 -13.66 -0.27 -2.18
CA SER A 68 -14.19 1.07 -2.46
C SER A 68 -15.63 1.10 -2.97
N HIS A 69 -16.10 -0.01 -3.54
CA HIS A 69 -17.46 -0.20 -4.02
C HIS A 69 -18.49 -0.38 -2.88
N ARG A 70 -18.05 -0.58 -1.63
CA ARG A 70 -18.94 -0.73 -0.46
C ARG A 70 -19.10 0.58 0.30
N GLU A 71 -20.36 0.89 0.61
CA GLU A 71 -20.78 2.00 1.47
C GLU A 71 -21.11 1.54 2.90
N ASP A 72 -21.30 0.24 3.08
CA ASP A 72 -21.65 -0.44 4.33
C ASP A 72 -20.43 -1.15 4.94
N ILE A 73 -19.33 -0.42 5.11
CA ILE A 73 -18.07 -0.98 5.60
C ILE A 73 -17.37 -0.06 6.61
N CYS A 74 -16.68 -0.67 7.57
CA CYS A 74 -15.65 -0.04 8.38
C CYS A 74 -14.32 -0.75 8.12
N ILE A 75 -13.30 0.02 7.72
CA ILE A 75 -11.91 -0.42 7.65
C ILE A 75 -11.16 0.46 8.65
N ALA A 76 -10.40 -0.13 9.56
CA ALA A 76 -9.65 0.59 10.58
C ALA A 76 -8.42 -0.20 11.00
N GLY A 77 -7.36 0.51 11.37
CA GLY A 77 -6.20 -0.02 12.06
C GLY A 77 -5.99 0.72 13.37
N ASP A 78 -5.32 0.08 14.33
CA ASP A 78 -5.00 0.62 15.66
C ASP A 78 -6.23 1.16 16.42
N LEU A 79 -7.42 0.62 16.13
CA LEU A 79 -8.68 1.08 16.70
C LEU A 79 -9.18 0.08 17.74
N GLY A 80 -9.24 0.52 18.99
CA GLY A 80 -9.73 -0.31 20.10
C GLY A 80 -11.16 -0.85 19.87
N VAL A 81 -11.28 -2.17 19.87
CA VAL A 81 -12.53 -2.93 19.77
C VAL A 81 -12.96 -3.36 21.17
N PHE A 82 -14.04 -2.75 21.65
CA PHE A 82 -14.64 -3.08 22.94
C PHE A 82 -15.81 -4.04 22.73
N TYR A 83 -15.69 -5.22 23.32
CA TYR A 83 -16.67 -6.30 23.20
C TYR A 83 -17.20 -6.80 24.55
N ARG A 84 -16.57 -6.37 25.64
CA ARG A 84 -17.02 -6.58 27.03
C ARG A 84 -16.79 -5.32 27.85
N LEU A 85 -17.71 -5.00 28.75
CA LEU A 85 -17.54 -3.89 29.70
C LEU A 85 -16.45 -4.25 30.73
N GLN A 86 -15.66 -3.25 31.15
CA GLN A 86 -14.62 -3.38 32.19
C GLN A 86 -13.44 -4.31 31.84
N HIS A 87 -13.35 -4.76 30.59
CA HIS A 87 -12.16 -5.44 30.06
C HIS A 87 -11.41 -4.50 29.11
N PRO A 88 -10.06 -4.60 29.01
CA PRO A 88 -9.32 -3.91 27.97
C PRO A 88 -9.86 -4.26 26.57
N PRO A 89 -9.88 -3.31 25.63
CA PRO A 89 -10.20 -3.61 24.25
C PRO A 89 -9.10 -4.49 23.64
N VAL A 90 -9.45 -5.22 22.58
CA VAL A 90 -8.42 -5.67 21.62
C VAL A 90 -8.16 -4.56 20.62
N VAL A 91 -6.94 -4.45 20.12
CA VAL A 91 -6.52 -3.40 19.19
C VAL A 91 -5.90 -4.10 17.97
N PRO A 92 -6.70 -4.45 16.95
CA PRO A 92 -6.16 -5.08 15.76
C PRO A 92 -5.34 -4.10 14.93
N ASP A 93 -4.24 -4.58 14.35
CA ASP A 93 -3.44 -3.78 13.40
C ASP A 93 -4.27 -3.36 12.20
N VAL A 94 -5.07 -4.29 11.67
CA VAL A 94 -6.06 -3.99 10.62
C VAL A 94 -7.33 -4.82 10.86
N MET A 95 -8.48 -4.19 10.72
CA MET A 95 -9.77 -4.88 10.74
C MET A 95 -10.73 -4.37 9.65
N VAL A 96 -11.60 -5.27 9.22
CA VAL A 96 -12.72 -4.99 8.32
C VAL A 96 -14.02 -5.43 8.98
N VAL A 97 -15.02 -4.56 8.96
CA VAL A 97 -16.39 -4.85 9.39
C VAL A 97 -17.34 -4.60 8.24
N LEU A 98 -18.00 -5.66 7.76
CA LEU A 98 -19.01 -5.57 6.70
C LEU A 98 -20.41 -5.29 7.28
N GLY A 99 -21.27 -4.59 6.54
CA GLY A 99 -22.66 -4.32 6.90
C GLY A 99 -22.84 -3.24 7.97
N VAL A 100 -21.85 -2.37 8.18
CA VAL A 100 -21.93 -1.25 9.15
C VAL A 100 -21.77 0.08 8.45
N LYS A 101 -22.32 1.16 9.02
CA LYS A 101 -22.23 2.49 8.39
C LYS A 101 -20.78 2.95 8.27
N LYS A 102 -20.39 3.41 7.08
CA LYS A 102 -19.10 4.08 6.86
C LYS A 102 -19.08 5.44 7.54
N ARG A 103 -18.22 5.59 8.56
CA ARG A 103 -18.02 6.79 9.37
C ARG A 103 -16.72 6.72 10.15
N GLN A 104 -16.25 7.87 10.62
CA GLN A 104 -15.13 7.93 11.55
C GLN A 104 -15.53 7.45 12.96
N ARG A 105 -14.59 6.80 13.64
CA ARG A 105 -14.77 6.19 14.96
C ARG A 105 -13.58 6.51 15.85
N LYS A 106 -13.84 6.78 17.14
CA LYS A 106 -12.80 6.92 18.17
C LYS A 106 -12.47 5.58 18.85
N ALA A 107 -13.43 4.67 18.82
CA ALA A 107 -13.36 3.29 19.27
C ALA A 107 -14.46 2.51 18.56
N TYR A 108 -14.32 1.20 18.47
CA TYR A 108 -15.35 0.31 17.94
C TYR A 108 -16.07 -0.40 19.09
N LEU A 109 -17.33 -0.05 19.34
CA LEU A 109 -18.12 -0.62 20.43
C LEU A 109 -19.07 -1.67 19.86
N VAL A 110 -18.80 -2.96 20.11
CA VAL A 110 -19.56 -4.08 19.50
C VAL A 110 -21.05 -4.01 19.84
N TRP A 111 -21.40 -3.57 21.05
CA TRP A 111 -22.79 -3.44 21.49
C TRP A 111 -23.53 -2.25 20.84
N ASP A 112 -22.83 -1.21 20.39
CA ASP A 112 -23.44 -0.08 19.68
C ASP A 112 -23.59 -0.37 18.18
N GLU A 113 -22.61 -1.08 17.59
CA GLU A 113 -22.62 -1.43 16.16
C GLU A 113 -23.43 -2.71 15.88
N GLY A 114 -23.72 -3.51 16.92
CA GLY A 114 -24.50 -4.74 16.85
C GLY A 114 -23.74 -5.96 16.32
N LYS A 115 -22.47 -5.81 15.93
CA LYS A 115 -21.61 -6.91 15.48
C LYS A 115 -20.11 -6.62 15.65
N GLY A 116 -19.31 -7.67 15.73
CA GLY A 116 -17.85 -7.60 15.74
C GLY A 116 -17.22 -7.56 14.35
N PRO A 117 -15.88 -7.52 14.29
CA PRO A 117 -15.13 -7.57 13.03
C PRO A 117 -15.49 -8.77 12.16
N SER A 118 -15.49 -8.56 10.84
CA SER A 118 -15.71 -9.60 9.83
C SER A 118 -14.40 -10.25 9.39
N TRP A 119 -13.31 -9.47 9.41
CA TRP A 119 -11.96 -9.93 9.10
C TRP A 119 -10.95 -9.13 9.93
N VAL A 120 -9.89 -9.78 10.39
CA VAL A 120 -8.80 -9.17 11.17
C VAL A 120 -7.44 -9.62 10.64
N LEU A 121 -6.48 -8.71 10.60
CA LEU A 121 -5.05 -8.98 10.44
C LEU A 121 -4.29 -8.48 11.66
N GLU A 122 -3.39 -9.33 12.15
CA GLU A 122 -2.37 -8.99 13.14
C GLU A 122 -0.98 -9.10 12.49
N LEU A 123 -0.16 -8.10 12.72
CA LEU A 123 1.23 -8.05 12.33
C LEU A 123 2.07 -8.47 13.53
N LEU A 124 2.87 -9.50 13.36
CA LEU A 124 3.65 -10.07 14.43
C LEU A 124 5.00 -9.34 14.51
N SER A 125 5.47 -9.10 15.72
CA SER A 125 6.81 -8.59 15.99
C SER A 125 7.59 -9.57 16.86
N ALA A 126 8.91 -9.59 16.69
CA ALA A 126 9.82 -10.61 17.24
C ALA A 126 9.73 -10.88 18.76
N SER A 127 9.23 -9.94 19.57
CA SER A 127 9.39 -9.99 21.04
C SER A 127 8.16 -10.37 21.87
N ASN A 128 7.00 -10.73 21.29
CA ASN A 128 5.89 -11.33 22.08
C ASN A 128 5.01 -12.34 21.33
N VAL A 129 5.53 -12.85 20.23
CA VAL A 129 4.91 -13.75 19.26
C VAL A 129 3.97 -14.81 19.87
N ALA A 130 4.41 -15.59 20.85
CA ALA A 130 3.63 -16.73 21.34
C ALA A 130 2.42 -16.31 22.19
N LYS A 131 2.59 -15.32 23.06
CA LYS A 131 1.56 -14.93 24.03
C LYS A 131 0.46 -14.10 23.37
N ASP A 132 0.82 -13.22 22.44
CA ASP A 132 -0.13 -12.40 21.70
C ASP A 132 -0.90 -13.26 20.67
N ARG A 133 -0.25 -14.27 20.05
CA ARG A 133 -0.93 -15.26 19.20
C ARG A 133 -2.04 -16.00 19.94
N GLU A 134 -1.72 -16.68 21.04
CA GLU A 134 -2.71 -17.49 21.76
C GLU A 134 -3.85 -16.63 22.32
N THR A 135 -3.51 -15.47 22.89
CA THR A 135 -4.51 -14.57 23.50
C THR A 135 -5.45 -13.96 22.46
N ASN A 136 -4.91 -13.43 21.35
CA ASN A 136 -5.74 -12.80 20.31
C ASN A 136 -6.54 -13.86 19.54
N TYR A 137 -5.94 -15.02 19.25
CA TYR A 137 -6.63 -16.15 18.61
C TYR A 137 -7.89 -16.55 19.38
N ASP A 138 -7.77 -16.79 20.68
CA ASP A 138 -8.90 -17.18 21.54
C ASP A 138 -9.95 -16.07 21.61
N ILE A 139 -9.55 -14.80 21.71
CA ILE A 139 -10.50 -13.69 21.73
C ILE A 139 -11.27 -13.61 20.42
N TYR A 140 -10.58 -13.73 19.28
CA TYR A 140 -11.23 -13.66 17.96
C TYR A 140 -12.12 -14.88 17.71
N GLU A 141 -11.71 -16.09 18.12
CA GLU A 141 -12.47 -17.33 17.95
C GLU A 141 -13.66 -17.45 18.88
N GLN A 142 -13.47 -17.22 20.19
CA GLN A 142 -14.42 -17.57 21.24
C GLN A 142 -15.32 -16.41 21.64
N HIS A 143 -14.84 -15.17 21.52
CA HIS A 143 -15.57 -14.00 22.03
C HIS A 143 -16.11 -13.11 20.92
N LEU A 144 -15.25 -12.70 19.99
CA LEU A 144 -15.64 -11.82 18.88
C LEU A 144 -16.24 -12.57 17.69
N ARG A 145 -15.99 -13.88 17.60
CA ARG A 145 -16.46 -14.76 16.53
C ARG A 145 -16.10 -14.18 15.15
N VAL A 146 -14.87 -13.69 15.01
CA VAL A 146 -14.40 -13.08 13.75
C VAL A 146 -14.42 -14.16 12.68
N PRO A 147 -15.14 -13.99 11.57
CA PRO A 147 -15.24 -15.01 10.52
C PRO A 147 -13.87 -15.43 9.93
N GLU A 148 -12.96 -14.47 9.73
CA GLU A 148 -11.61 -14.74 9.24
C GLU A 148 -10.56 -13.94 10.01
N TYR A 149 -9.52 -14.62 10.47
CA TYR A 149 -8.41 -14.06 11.21
C TYR A 149 -7.10 -14.40 10.50
N VAL A 150 -6.24 -13.42 10.25
CA VAL A 150 -4.96 -13.58 9.59
C VAL A 150 -3.86 -13.03 10.48
N TRP A 151 -2.70 -13.67 10.49
CA TRP A 151 -1.49 -13.04 10.98
C TRP A 151 -0.38 -13.11 9.95
N PHE A 152 0.52 -12.14 10.04
CA PHE A 152 1.70 -12.05 9.19
C PHE A 152 2.90 -11.54 9.99
N ASN A 153 4.06 -12.17 9.84
CA ASN A 153 5.31 -11.69 10.39
C ASN A 153 6.11 -10.95 9.30
N PRO A 154 6.29 -9.63 9.37
CA PRO A 154 7.14 -8.91 8.42
C PRO A 154 8.60 -9.41 8.42
N ASP A 155 9.10 -9.87 9.57
CA ASP A 155 10.49 -10.34 9.73
C ASP A 155 10.70 -11.76 9.16
N ASP A 156 9.64 -12.56 9.02
CA ASP A 156 9.65 -13.86 8.34
C ASP A 156 8.50 -13.95 7.32
N PRO A 157 8.77 -13.62 6.04
CA PRO A 157 7.74 -13.64 5.01
C PRO A 157 7.09 -15.01 4.76
N ASN A 158 7.64 -16.11 5.27
CA ASN A 158 7.00 -17.44 5.19
C ASN A 158 5.92 -17.65 6.28
N GLU A 159 5.82 -16.71 7.22
CA GLU A 159 4.89 -16.75 8.34
C GLU A 159 3.64 -15.92 8.06
N LEU A 160 2.97 -16.28 6.97
CA LEU A 160 1.59 -15.91 6.69
C LEU A 160 0.67 -17.08 7.09
N ARG A 161 -0.30 -16.85 7.98
CA ARG A 161 -1.35 -17.83 8.31
C ARG A 161 -2.70 -17.15 8.33
N GLY A 162 -3.72 -17.89 7.94
CA GLY A 162 -5.10 -17.44 7.97
C GLY A 162 -5.99 -18.54 8.52
N PHE A 163 -7.04 -18.12 9.21
CA PHE A 163 -7.97 -18.97 9.92
C PHE A 163 -9.38 -18.55 9.56
N ARG A 164 -10.25 -19.52 9.31
CA ARG A 164 -11.67 -19.31 9.04
C ARG A 164 -12.50 -19.99 10.11
N LEU A 165 -13.46 -19.27 10.67
CA LEU A 165 -14.36 -19.82 11.68
C LEU A 165 -15.35 -20.78 11.02
N VAL A 166 -15.29 -22.06 11.37
CA VAL A 166 -16.16 -23.12 10.86
C VAL A 166 -16.84 -23.81 12.03
N GLY A 167 -18.13 -23.53 12.21
CA GLY A 167 -18.85 -23.93 13.41
C GLY A 167 -18.34 -23.12 14.61
N ASP A 168 -17.76 -23.81 15.59
CA ASP A 168 -17.28 -23.18 16.82
C ASP A 168 -15.77 -22.94 16.88
N HIS A 169 -15.03 -23.41 15.87
CA HIS A 169 -13.57 -23.37 15.87
C HIS A 169 -13.00 -22.85 14.55
N TYR A 170 -11.82 -22.26 14.64
CA TYR A 170 -11.01 -21.88 13.51
C TYR A 170 -10.42 -23.10 12.82
N GLN A 171 -10.39 -23.03 11.49
CA GLN A 171 -9.67 -23.94 10.63
C GLN A 171 -8.69 -23.14 9.78
N GLU A 172 -7.47 -23.63 9.63
CA GLU A 172 -6.50 -22.97 8.76
C GLU A 172 -6.99 -22.90 7.31
N ILE A 173 -6.81 -21.74 6.70
CA ILE A 173 -7.03 -21.52 5.28
C ILE A 173 -5.81 -22.09 4.55
N ALA A 174 -6.04 -23.13 3.75
CA ALA A 174 -4.97 -23.72 2.95
C ALA A 174 -4.48 -22.72 1.89
N PRO A 175 -3.15 -22.53 1.74
CA PRO A 175 -2.60 -21.71 0.67
C PRO A 175 -2.77 -22.36 -0.69
N ASP A 176 -2.83 -21.54 -1.74
CA ASP A 176 -2.74 -22.00 -3.12
C ASP A 176 -1.28 -22.37 -3.51
N GLU A 177 -1.08 -22.78 -4.77
CA GLU A 177 0.24 -23.14 -5.30
C GLU A 177 1.27 -22.00 -5.24
N GLN A 178 0.82 -20.75 -5.11
CA GLN A 178 1.66 -19.56 -4.99
C GLN A 178 1.80 -19.11 -3.52
N GLY A 179 1.33 -19.90 -2.55
CA GLY A 179 1.40 -19.56 -1.13
C GLY A 179 0.34 -18.54 -0.67
N ARG A 180 -0.69 -18.27 -1.49
CA ARG A 180 -1.68 -17.23 -1.21
C ARG A 180 -2.90 -17.78 -0.48
N LEU A 181 -3.44 -16.99 0.46
CA LEU A 181 -4.60 -17.35 1.26
C LEU A 181 -5.86 -16.67 0.71
N TRP A 182 -6.82 -17.45 0.19
CA TRP A 182 -8.08 -16.90 -0.29
C TRP A 182 -9.04 -16.54 0.88
N SER A 183 -9.31 -15.24 1.03
CA SER A 183 -10.31 -14.72 1.97
C SER A 183 -11.70 -14.70 1.33
N GLN A 184 -12.66 -15.38 1.96
CA GLN A 184 -14.06 -15.34 1.55
C GLN A 184 -14.73 -14.05 2.00
N VAL A 185 -14.27 -13.44 3.09
CA VAL A 185 -14.83 -12.18 3.60
C VAL A 185 -14.44 -11.00 2.71
N LEU A 186 -13.17 -10.95 2.29
CA LEU A 186 -12.65 -9.88 1.45
C LEU A 186 -12.90 -10.13 -0.04
N GLU A 187 -13.16 -11.38 -0.45
CA GLU A 187 -13.20 -11.82 -1.85
C GLU A 187 -11.88 -11.53 -2.61
N HIS A 188 -10.77 -11.59 -1.88
CA HIS A 188 -9.41 -11.37 -2.37
C HIS A 188 -8.46 -12.41 -1.76
N ALA A 189 -7.37 -12.72 -2.44
CA ALA A 189 -6.28 -13.51 -1.87
C ALA A 189 -5.24 -12.61 -1.19
N LEU A 190 -4.69 -13.08 -0.07
CA LEU A 190 -3.54 -12.49 0.59
C LEU A 190 -2.29 -13.25 0.21
N GLY A 191 -1.21 -12.56 -0.15
CA GLY A 191 0.06 -13.19 -0.48
C GLY A 191 1.23 -12.23 -0.33
N VAL A 192 2.42 -12.80 -0.20
CA VAL A 192 3.65 -12.02 -0.06
C VAL A 192 4.20 -11.68 -1.44
N HIS A 193 4.51 -10.40 -1.67
CA HIS A 193 5.12 -9.89 -2.88
C HIS A 193 6.23 -8.90 -2.51
N ASP A 194 7.46 -9.19 -2.92
CA ASP A 194 8.65 -8.37 -2.62
C ASP A 194 8.82 -8.07 -1.13
N GLY A 195 8.52 -9.05 -0.27
CA GLY A 195 8.60 -8.93 1.20
C GLY A 195 7.33 -8.40 1.86
N TRP A 196 6.39 -7.84 1.11
CA TRP A 196 5.18 -7.21 1.65
C TRP A 196 3.95 -8.09 1.50
N LEU A 197 3.09 -8.09 2.51
CA LEU A 197 1.75 -8.66 2.41
C LEU A 197 0.89 -7.79 1.50
N ARG A 198 0.37 -8.39 0.43
CA ARG A 198 -0.43 -7.75 -0.62
C ARG A 198 -1.76 -8.47 -0.85
N LEU A 199 -2.67 -7.78 -1.54
CA LEU A 199 -3.93 -8.33 -2.01
C LEU A 199 -3.85 -8.72 -3.49
N TYR A 200 -4.52 -9.80 -3.84
CA TYR A 200 -4.73 -10.28 -5.20
C TYR A 200 -6.23 -10.39 -5.46
N ASP A 201 -6.66 -9.95 -6.64
CA ASP A 201 -8.05 -10.08 -7.06
C ASP A 201 -8.41 -11.55 -7.41
N ARG A 202 -9.66 -11.77 -7.78
CA ARG A 202 -10.18 -13.11 -8.13
C ARG A 202 -9.51 -13.75 -9.34
N ASP A 203 -8.97 -12.93 -10.24
CA ASP A 203 -8.26 -13.38 -11.44
C ASP A 203 -6.76 -13.61 -11.15
N GLY A 204 -6.34 -13.38 -9.90
CA GLY A 204 -4.96 -13.56 -9.45
C GLY A 204 -4.05 -12.37 -9.75
N ASN A 205 -4.59 -11.22 -10.17
CA ASN A 205 -3.81 -10.02 -10.39
C ASN A 205 -3.50 -9.31 -9.07
N LEU A 206 -2.28 -8.81 -8.95
CA LEU A 206 -1.88 -7.98 -7.82
C LEU A 206 -2.73 -6.71 -7.80
N VAL A 207 -3.33 -6.39 -6.65
CA VAL A 207 -4.04 -5.14 -6.40
C VAL A 207 -2.97 -4.04 -6.33
N PRO A 208 -2.87 -3.12 -7.31
CA PRO A 208 -1.85 -2.07 -7.25
C PRO A 208 -2.04 -1.10 -6.08
N THR A 209 -0.95 -0.46 -5.65
CA THR A 209 -0.99 0.69 -4.74
C THR A 209 -1.41 1.96 -5.49
N GLY A 210 -1.68 3.04 -4.75
CA GLY A 210 -1.94 4.35 -5.34
C GLY A 210 -0.76 4.85 -6.17
N ASP A 211 0.47 4.67 -5.67
CA ASP A 211 1.69 5.08 -6.35
C ASP A 211 1.97 4.25 -7.61
N GLU A 212 1.75 2.94 -7.55
CA GLU A 212 1.87 2.06 -8.72
C GLU A 212 0.87 2.48 -9.82
N LEU A 213 -0.37 2.82 -9.45
CA LEU A 213 -1.36 3.34 -10.41
C LEU A 213 -0.96 4.70 -10.98
N ALA A 214 -0.44 5.60 -10.14
CA ALA A 214 0.02 6.92 -10.56
C ALA A 214 1.18 6.80 -11.55
N ALA A 215 2.16 5.94 -11.27
CA ALA A 215 3.28 5.66 -12.17
C ALA A 215 2.78 5.08 -13.51
N GLN A 216 1.87 4.10 -13.48
CA GLN A 216 1.27 3.55 -14.69
C GLN A 216 0.48 4.59 -15.50
N ALA A 217 -0.19 5.54 -14.85
CA ALA A 217 -0.91 6.62 -15.51
C ALA A 217 0.06 7.63 -16.16
N GLN A 218 1.15 7.98 -15.47
CA GLN A 218 2.20 8.86 -16.00
C GLN A 218 2.87 8.25 -17.23
N GLU A 219 3.24 6.97 -17.16
CA GLU A 219 3.86 6.27 -18.30
C GLU A 219 2.90 6.24 -19.51
N ARG A 220 1.62 5.93 -19.29
CA ARG A 220 0.60 5.96 -20.35
C ARG A 220 0.44 7.35 -20.96
N ALA A 221 0.45 8.40 -20.14
CA ALA A 221 0.36 9.77 -20.60
C ALA A 221 1.60 10.18 -21.43
N ALA A 222 2.81 9.80 -20.99
CA ALA A 222 4.05 10.06 -21.71
C ALA A 222 4.06 9.37 -23.09
N GLN A 223 3.67 8.09 -23.14
CA GLN A 223 3.57 7.34 -24.39
C GLN A 223 2.52 7.94 -25.34
N ALA A 224 1.37 8.37 -24.83
CA ALA A 224 0.34 9.03 -25.64
C ALA A 224 0.85 10.36 -26.22
N GLN A 225 1.58 11.15 -25.42
CA GLN A 225 2.15 12.42 -25.84
C GLN A 225 3.24 12.23 -26.90
N GLU A 226 4.09 11.22 -26.76
CA GLU A 226 5.10 10.88 -27.76
C GLU A 226 4.45 10.48 -29.09
N ARG A 227 3.42 9.62 -29.05
CA ARG A 227 2.65 9.22 -30.23
C ARG A 227 2.02 10.41 -30.93
N ALA A 228 1.34 11.28 -30.18
CA ALA A 228 0.72 12.49 -30.73
C ALA A 228 1.75 13.44 -31.36
N THR A 229 2.94 13.56 -30.76
CA THR A 229 4.02 14.40 -31.29
C THR A 229 4.59 13.82 -32.58
N ARG A 230 4.80 12.50 -32.66
CA ARG A 230 5.24 11.83 -33.89
C ARG A 230 4.22 11.95 -35.00
N GLU A 231 2.94 11.72 -34.70
CA GLU A 231 1.85 11.86 -35.69
C GLU A 231 1.77 13.29 -36.22
N ARG A 232 1.92 14.28 -35.34
CA ARG A 232 1.97 15.69 -35.74
C ARG A 232 3.18 15.98 -36.64
N ALA A 233 4.37 15.51 -36.28
CA ALA A 233 5.57 15.71 -37.08
C ALA A 233 5.46 15.04 -38.47
N ILE A 234 4.89 13.82 -38.54
CA ILE A 234 4.62 13.12 -39.80
C ILE A 234 3.63 13.92 -40.65
N ARG A 235 2.56 14.44 -40.04
CA ARG A 235 1.57 15.26 -40.74
C ARG A 235 2.15 16.55 -41.28
N GLU A 236 2.91 17.29 -40.46
CA GLU A 236 3.57 18.53 -40.89
C GLU A 236 4.57 18.28 -42.04
N ALA A 237 5.34 17.18 -41.98
CA ALA A 237 6.23 16.78 -43.07
C ALA A 237 5.48 16.42 -44.36
N ALA A 238 4.36 15.70 -44.25
CA ALA A 238 3.52 15.35 -45.41
C ALA A 238 2.86 16.59 -46.03
N GLU A 239 2.40 17.54 -45.21
CA GLU A 239 1.83 18.82 -45.67
C GLU A 239 2.89 19.68 -46.37
N ALA A 240 4.12 19.73 -45.84
CA ALA A 240 5.24 20.45 -46.46
C ALA A 240 5.65 19.84 -47.81
N GLU A 241 5.75 18.51 -47.90
CA GLU A 241 6.08 17.83 -49.15
C GLU A 241 4.97 18.00 -50.19
N LEU A 242 3.70 17.95 -49.77
CA LEU A 242 2.57 18.22 -50.66
C LEU A 242 2.59 19.66 -51.19
N ALA A 243 2.94 20.63 -50.36
CA ALA A 243 3.09 22.03 -50.79
C ALA A 243 4.21 22.18 -51.82
N ARG A 244 5.38 21.57 -51.57
CA ARG A 244 6.52 21.57 -52.49
C ARG A 244 6.18 20.94 -53.84
N LEU A 245 5.57 19.75 -53.82
CA LEU A 245 5.17 19.05 -55.05
C LEU A 245 4.16 19.87 -55.86
N ARG A 246 3.21 20.56 -55.21
CA ARG A 246 2.28 21.48 -55.89
C ARG A 246 3.01 22.63 -56.58
N GLU A 247 3.96 23.24 -55.89
CA GLU A 247 4.73 24.37 -56.43
C GLU A 247 5.58 23.96 -57.65
N GLU A 248 6.21 22.79 -57.61
CA GLU A 248 6.96 22.22 -58.72
C GLU A 248 6.07 21.90 -59.93
N LEU A 249 4.88 21.34 -59.68
CA LEU A 249 3.91 21.00 -60.71
C LEU A 249 3.39 22.25 -61.43
N GLU A 250 3.17 23.35 -60.70
CA GLU A 250 2.80 24.64 -61.28
C GLU A 250 3.95 25.24 -62.12
N ARG A 251 5.20 25.14 -61.66
CA ARG A 251 6.37 25.55 -62.49
C ARG A 251 6.48 24.76 -63.78
N LEU A 252 6.31 23.43 -63.73
CA LEU A 252 6.37 22.58 -64.91
C LEU A 252 5.25 22.88 -65.91
N LYS A 253 4.04 23.20 -65.43
CA LYS A 253 2.94 23.66 -66.29
C LYS A 253 3.25 25.00 -66.94
N ALA A 254 3.76 25.97 -66.18
CA ALA A 254 4.12 27.29 -66.70
C ALA A 254 5.28 27.26 -67.71
N GLY A 255 6.24 26.34 -67.53
CA GLY A 255 7.35 26.11 -68.46
C GLY A 255 6.98 25.33 -69.72
N ARG A 256 5.78 24.74 -69.79
CA ARG A 256 5.30 23.95 -70.94
C ARG A 256 4.33 24.74 -71.84
N SER A 257 4.40 26.07 -71.85
CA SER A 257 3.76 26.88 -72.88
C SER A 257 4.24 26.41 -74.26
N PRO A 258 3.34 25.93 -75.13
CA PRO A 258 3.75 25.36 -76.40
C PRO A 258 4.16 26.48 -77.36
N ASP A 259 5.45 26.50 -77.70
CA ASP A 259 5.88 26.85 -79.04
C ASP A 259 5.21 25.87 -80.02
N LEU A 260 4.00 26.20 -80.44
CA LEU A 260 3.40 25.73 -81.68
C LEU A 260 3.06 26.97 -82.50
N GLN A 261 4.12 27.58 -83.05
CA GLN A 261 4.02 28.32 -84.30
C GLN A 261 3.77 27.31 -85.41
N THR A 262 2.60 27.34 -86.02
CA THR A 262 2.41 27.28 -87.49
C THR A 262 0.98 27.67 -87.84
#